data_AF-A0A820LVW2-F1
#
_entry.id   AF-A0A820LVW2-F1
#
_cell.length_a   1.000
_cell.length_b   1.000
_cell.length_c   1.000
_cell.angle_alpha   90.00
_cell.angle_beta   90.00
_cell.angle_gamma   90.00
#
_symmetry.space_group_name_H-M   'P 1'
#
loop_
_entity.id
_entity.type
_entity.pdbx_description
1 polymer ?
#
loop_
_entity_poly.entity_id
_entity_poly.type
_entity_poly.pdbx_seq_one_letter_code
_entity_poly.pdbx_strand_id
1 'polypeptide(L)' 'NGGVISKVDFASYGTSSGACGQMKQGTCHAENSSEIVQRVCIGQKTCSVPATNDLFGDP' A
#
# COMPACT_ATOMS: atom_id res chain seq x y z
N ASN A 1 5.88 24.98 -1.60
CA ASN A 1 6.68 23.79 -1.98
C ASN A 1 5.85 22.55 -1.77
N GLY A 2 5.50 21.84 -2.84
CA GLY A 2 4.79 20.56 -2.74
C GLY A 2 5.77 19.44 -2.44
N GLY A 3 5.46 18.59 -1.46
CA GLY A 3 6.26 17.42 -1.10
C GLY A 3 6.15 16.29 -2.13
N VAL A 4 7.13 15.39 -2.11
CA VAL A 4 7.05 14.08 -2.75
C VAL A 4 6.84 13.02 -1.68
N ILE A 5 6.25 11.89 -2.07
CA ILE A 5 6.09 10.74 -1.20
C ILE A 5 7.47 10.12 -1.01
N SER A 6 8.02 10.18 0.19
CA SER A 6 9.37 9.63 0.48
C SER A 6 9.32 8.22 1.07
N LYS A 7 8.19 7.84 1.66
CA LYS A 7 8.01 6.56 2.36
C LYS A 7 6.56 6.14 2.36
N VAL A 8 6.32 4.84 2.36
CA VAL A 8 5.03 4.22 2.66
C VAL A 8 5.18 3.51 4.01
N ASP A 9 4.43 3.96 5.03
CA ASP A 9 4.53 3.38 6.37
C ASP A 9 3.81 2.03 6.50
N PHE A 10 2.74 1.83 5.72
CA PHE A 10 1.97 0.60 5.70
C PHE A 10 1.23 0.46 4.37
N ALA A 11 1.19 -0.75 3.81
CA ALA A 11 0.33 -1.10 2.68
C ALA A 11 -0.03 -2.60 2.74
N SER A 12 -1.33 -2.88 2.63
CA SER A 12 -1.88 -4.23 2.67
C SER A 12 -3.07 -4.32 1.73
N TYR A 13 -3.05 -5.31 0.85
CA TYR A 13 -4.18 -5.73 0.04
C TYR A 13 -4.75 -7.04 0.60
N GLY A 14 -6.07 -7.05 0.86
CA GLY A 14 -6.75 -8.12 1.58
C GLY A 14 -7.46 -7.60 2.84
N THR A 15 -7.35 -8.34 3.93
CA THR A 15 -7.90 -7.95 5.24
C THR A 15 -6.89 -7.13 6.04
N SER A 16 -7.31 -5.95 6.50
CA SER A 16 -6.55 -5.15 7.46
C SER A 16 -7.49 -4.63 8.55
N SER A 17 -6.94 -4.40 9.73
CA SER A 17 -7.69 -3.99 10.91
C SER A 17 -6.98 -2.84 11.62
N GLY A 18 -7.73 -2.02 12.36
CA GLY A 18 -7.18 -0.91 13.13
C GLY A 18 -7.63 0.46 12.61
N ALA A 19 -7.01 1.51 13.14
CA ALA A 19 -7.31 2.90 12.81
C ALA A 19 -6.22 3.52 11.93
N CYS A 20 -6.51 4.66 11.33
CA CYS A 20 -5.51 5.44 10.58
C CYS A 20 -4.28 5.73 11.45
N GLY A 21 -3.08 5.39 10.96
CA GLY A 21 -1.82 5.48 11.71
C GLY A 21 -1.51 4.28 12.62
N GLN A 22 -2.45 3.35 12.79
CA GLN A 22 -2.31 2.13 13.59
C GLN A 22 -2.90 0.91 12.87
N MET A 23 -2.76 0.87 11.55
CA MET A 23 -3.21 -0.26 10.75
C MET A 23 -2.36 -1.49 11.07
N LYS A 24 -3.02 -2.64 11.10
CA LYS A 24 -2.43 -3.94 11.29
C LYS A 24 -2.79 -4.84 10.12
N GLN A 25 -1.80 -5.61 9.68
CA GLN A 25 -1.98 -6.66 8.69
C GLN A 25 -2.93 -7.74 9.26
N GLY A 26 -3.92 -8.16 8.46
CA GLY A 26 -4.78 -9.30 8.76
C GLY A 26 -4.20 -10.62 8.27
N THR A 27 -4.96 -11.70 8.39
CA THR A 27 -4.52 -13.05 7.98
C THR A 27 -4.56 -13.27 6.47
N CYS A 28 -5.46 -12.57 5.77
CA CYS A 28 -5.50 -12.53 4.31
C CYS A 28 -4.77 -11.24 3.88
N HIS A 29 -3.56 -11.40 3.33
CA HIS A 29 -2.67 -10.32 2.93
C HIS A 29 -1.78 -10.76 1.76
N ALA A 30 -1.72 -9.95 0.72
CA ALA A 30 -0.78 -10.18 -0.38
C ALA A 30 0.60 -9.64 -0.01
N GLU A 31 1.62 -10.51 0.11
CA GLU A 31 2.96 -10.16 0.58
C GLU A 31 3.65 -9.05 -0.24
N ASN A 32 3.31 -8.95 -1.53
CA ASN A 32 3.81 -7.93 -2.45
C ASN A 32 3.14 -6.55 -2.28
N SER A 33 2.10 -6.42 -1.44
CA SER A 33 1.31 -5.19 -1.28
C SER A 33 2.19 -3.97 -1.00
N SER A 34 3.10 -4.11 -0.05
CA SER A 34 3.99 -3.02 0.36
C SER A 34 5.02 -2.67 -0.70
N GLU A 35 5.57 -3.67 -1.40
CA GLU A 35 6.56 -3.43 -2.45
C GLU A 35 5.94 -2.68 -3.64
N ILE A 36 4.76 -3.12 -4.09
CA ILE A 36 4.05 -2.51 -5.22
C ILE A 36 3.73 -1.04 -4.93
N VAL A 37 3.14 -0.76 -3.76
CA VAL A 37 2.76 0.62 -3.41
C VAL A 37 4.00 1.50 -3.27
N GLN A 38 5.08 1.01 -2.66
CA GLN A 38 6.34 1.75 -2.57
C GLN A 38 6.91 2.08 -3.94
N ARG A 39 6.95 1.10 -4.85
CA ARG A 39 7.46 1.27 -6.21
C ARG A 39 6.68 2.30 -7.01
N VAL A 40 5.35 2.34 -6.83
CA VAL A 40 4.47 3.25 -7.58
C VAL A 40 4.47 4.66 -6.98
N CYS A 41 4.57 4.78 -5.65
CA CYS A 41 4.36 6.04 -4.95
C CYS A 41 5.63 6.78 -4.58
N ILE A 42 6.71 6.10 -4.19
CA ILE A 42 7.93 6.78 -3.73
C ILE A 42 8.55 7.62 -4.86
N GLY A 43 8.90 8.86 -4.55
CA GLY A 43 9.43 9.85 -5.50
C GLY A 43 8.36 10.64 -6.25
N GLN A 44 7.09 10.23 -6.19
CA GLN A 44 5.99 10.91 -6.85
C GLN A 44 5.32 11.94 -5.94
N LYS A 45 4.82 13.04 -6.51
CA LYS A 45 4.01 14.04 -5.77
C LYS A 45 2.58 13.54 -5.50
N THR A 46 2.10 12.66 -6.35
CA THR A 46 0.78 12.04 -6.29
C THR A 46 0.90 10.66 -6.92
N CYS A 47 0.27 9.66 -6.32
CA CYS A 47 0.17 8.33 -6.89
C CYS A 47 -1.27 7.84 -6.80
N SER A 48 -1.64 6.94 -7.70
CA SER A 48 -2.92 6.24 -7.67
C SER A 48 -2.63 4.77 -7.93
N VAL A 49 -3.01 3.92 -6.98
CA VAL A 49 -2.73 2.48 -7.05
C VAL A 49 -4.07 1.75 -7.14
N PRO A 50 -4.37 1.08 -8.25
CA PRO A 50 -5.63 0.36 -8.40
C PRO A 50 -5.64 -0.89 -7.50
N ALA A 51 -6.60 -0.97 -6.58
CA ALA A 51 -6.79 -2.11 -5.70
C ALA A 51 -7.43 -3.28 -6.48
N THR A 52 -6.60 -4.05 -7.19
CA THR A 52 -7.04 -5.13 -8.09
C THR A 52 -6.21 -6.40 -7.89
N ASN A 53 -6.84 -7.55 -8.09
CA ASN A 53 -6.16 -8.85 -8.02
C ASN A 53 -5.12 -9.02 -9.14
N ASP A 54 -5.27 -8.36 -10.29
CA ASP A 54 -4.24 -8.37 -11.34
C ASP A 54 -2.92 -7.71 -10.88
N LEU A 55 -3.03 -6.67 -10.04
CA LEU A 55 -1.86 -5.94 -9.56
C LEU A 55 -1.25 -6.62 -8.33
N PHE A 56 -2.08 -6.99 -7.36
CA PHE A 56 -1.64 -7.49 -6.05
C PHE A 56 -1.66 -9.01 -5.94
N GLY A 57 -2.38 -9.72 -6.81
CA GLY A 57 -2.69 -11.13 -6.66
C GLY A 57 -3.97 -11.36 -5.83
N ASP A 58 -4.33 -12.64 -5.68
CA ASP A 58 -5.39 -13.10 -4.78
C ASP A 58 -4.75 -13.55 -3.45
N PRO A 59 -5.00 -12.82 -2.34
CA PRO A 59 -4.42 -13.10 -1.03
C PRO A 59 -5.10 -14.20 -0.21
#